data_AF-A0A954H9H2-F1
#
_entry.id   AF-A0A954H9H2-F1
#
_cell.length_a   1.000
_cell.length_b   1.000
_cell.length_c   1.000
_cell.angle_alpha   90.00
_cell.angle_beta   90.00
_cell.angle_gamma   90.00
#
_symmetry.space_group_name_H-M   'P 1'
#
loop_
_entity.id
_entity.type
_entity.pdbx_description
1 polymer ?
#
loop_
_entity_poly.entity_id
_entity_poly.type
_entity_poly.pdbx_seq_one_letter_code
_entity_poly.pdbx_strand_id
1 'polypeptide(L)'
;MGTLQGCELPENQEIRKVTGKLESRFASSLVLERLQAHRLADLDQLFAQRENVDQRHSGRAVWSARMEDRKHNSFQVYIKLHSGKIPLIPRLSEIRGGLYKKPNPIREWEGIAAVEELGLNVPERLALFHQKGYRFRAAVITREVPGRQSVYQMIENQSWKSLGDEFQAGILDQMMAILNRIHEGGYGWRGVSTGHYFPVLNGNGTWTLSLIDLEGIHEGISNSVVKRDYNKLVKCLVKYGGGDFAVKYVKQNWKNRDQIEVNTFSIQNQAKAA
;
A
#
# COMPACT_ATOMS: atom_id res chain seq x y z
N MET A 1 28.67 -21.81 36.95
CA MET A 1 28.58 -21.45 35.52
C MET A 1 27.17 -20.97 35.26
N GLY A 2 26.97 -19.66 35.20
CA GLY A 2 25.64 -19.07 34.94
C GLY A 2 25.36 -19.12 33.45
N THR A 3 24.32 -19.84 33.06
CA THR A 3 23.73 -19.78 31.73
C THR A 3 23.29 -18.35 31.46
N LEU A 4 23.97 -17.67 30.54
CA LEU A 4 23.52 -16.40 29.99
C LEU A 4 22.19 -16.67 29.28
N GLN A 5 21.08 -16.35 29.95
CA GLN A 5 19.78 -16.21 29.29
C GLN A 5 19.93 -15.09 28.26
N GLY A 6 20.04 -15.50 26.99
CA GLY A 6 19.98 -14.59 25.87
C GLY A 6 18.66 -13.86 25.94
N CYS A 7 18.72 -12.54 26.12
CA CYS A 7 17.57 -11.66 26.00
C CYS A 7 17.16 -11.73 24.52
N GLU A 8 16.19 -12.59 24.19
CA GLU A 8 15.59 -12.62 22.86
C GLU A 8 14.97 -11.24 22.63
N LEU A 9 15.61 -10.46 21.77
CA LEU A 9 15.06 -9.19 21.31
C LEU A 9 13.68 -9.51 20.69
N PRO A 10 12.64 -8.71 20.98
CA PRO A 10 11.33 -8.93 20.40
C PRO A 10 11.48 -8.95 18.87
N GLU A 11 11.03 -10.05 18.24
CA GLU A 11 11.23 -10.33 16.80
C GLU A 11 10.72 -9.23 15.86
N ASN A 12 9.93 -8.27 16.37
CA ASN A 12 9.22 -7.26 15.61
C ASN A 12 9.76 -5.83 15.79
N GLN A 13 11.00 -5.65 16.26
CA GLN A 13 11.58 -4.31 16.33
C GLN A 13 12.18 -3.86 14.99
N GLU A 14 11.72 -2.71 14.49
CA GLU A 14 12.27 -2.08 13.29
C GLU A 14 13.78 -1.79 13.48
N ILE A 15 14.60 -2.22 12.52
CA ILE A 15 16.04 -1.97 12.51
C ILE A 15 16.32 -0.77 11.62
N ARG A 16 17.00 0.23 12.18
CA ARG A 16 17.48 1.39 11.45
C ARG A 16 19.00 1.35 11.29
N LYS A 17 19.49 1.48 10.06
CA LYS A 17 20.92 1.60 9.74
C LYS A 17 21.18 2.92 9.03
N VAL A 18 22.29 3.58 9.38
CA VAL A 18 22.74 4.81 8.73
C VAL A 18 24.19 4.65 8.31
N THR A 19 24.47 4.76 7.01
CA THR A 19 25.81 4.69 6.43
C THR A 19 26.05 5.90 5.56
N GLY A 20 26.80 6.89 6.08
CA GLY A 20 26.98 8.18 5.42
C GLY A 20 25.65 8.89 5.17
N LYS A 21 25.25 9.03 3.91
CA LYS A 21 23.97 9.66 3.50
C LYS A 21 22.82 8.66 3.31
N LEU A 22 23.10 7.36 3.36
CA LEU A 22 22.10 6.32 3.19
C LEU A 22 21.47 5.98 4.55
N GLU A 23 20.16 6.07 4.61
CA GLU A 23 19.34 5.54 5.70
C GLU A 23 18.57 4.32 5.18
N SER A 24 18.63 3.23 5.93
CA SER A 24 17.88 2.00 5.67
C SER A 24 17.05 1.62 6.89
N ARG A 25 15.82 1.18 6.67
CA ARG A 25 14.92 0.66 7.70
C ARG A 25 14.43 -0.71 7.28
N PHE A 26 14.38 -1.65 8.22
CA PHE A 26 13.92 -3.02 8.02
C PHE A 26 12.90 -3.34 9.10
N ALA A 27 11.79 -3.99 8.75
CA ALA A 27 10.75 -4.30 9.74
C ALA A 27 11.23 -5.22 10.87
N SER A 28 12.23 -6.07 10.62
CA SER A 28 12.89 -6.90 11.62
C SER A 28 14.29 -7.35 11.18
N SER A 29 15.03 -7.98 12.10
CA SER A 29 16.30 -8.67 11.80
C SER A 29 16.11 -9.81 10.79
N LEU A 30 15.02 -10.55 10.94
CA LEU A 30 14.64 -11.63 10.03
C LEU A 30 14.39 -11.12 8.61
N VAL A 31 13.71 -9.99 8.46
CA VAL A 31 13.50 -9.37 7.15
C VAL A 31 14.82 -8.94 6.52
N LEU A 32 15.72 -8.34 7.31
CA LEU A 32 17.05 -7.98 6.82
C LEU A 32 17.84 -9.21 6.33
N GLU A 33 17.89 -10.29 7.12
CA GLU A 33 18.56 -11.54 6.74
C GLU A 33 18.03 -12.09 5.40
N ARG A 34 16.70 -12.13 5.25
CA ARG A 34 16.04 -12.58 4.02
C ARG A 34 16.38 -11.68 2.83
N LEU A 35 16.30 -10.36 3.00
CA LEU A 35 16.66 -9.43 1.93
C LEU A 35 18.14 -9.54 1.55
N GLN A 36 19.04 -9.86 2.49
CA GLN A 36 20.45 -10.11 2.19
C GLN A 36 20.61 -11.39 1.35
N ALA A 37 19.94 -12.48 1.72
CA ALA A 37 19.97 -13.74 0.97
C ALA A 37 19.50 -13.57 -0.49
N HIS A 38 18.56 -12.66 -0.73
CA HIS A 38 18.03 -12.36 -2.06
C HIS A 38 18.70 -11.17 -2.77
N ARG A 39 19.78 -10.59 -2.23
CA ARG A 39 20.47 -9.41 -2.80
C ARG A 39 19.56 -8.18 -2.98
N LEU A 40 18.64 -7.99 -2.03
CA LEU A 40 17.68 -6.88 -1.96
C LEU A 40 17.93 -5.93 -0.77
N ALA A 41 18.97 -6.18 0.02
CA ALA A 41 19.31 -5.40 1.22
C ALA A 41 20.22 -4.19 0.95
N ASP A 42 20.52 -3.88 -0.32
CA ASP A 42 21.43 -2.81 -0.72
C ASP A 42 20.82 -1.92 -1.81
N LEU A 43 20.88 -0.59 -1.62
CA LEU A 43 20.25 0.36 -2.53
C LEU A 43 20.91 0.39 -3.92
N ASP A 44 22.22 0.21 -3.99
CA ASP A 44 22.92 0.20 -5.28
C ASP A 44 22.57 -1.06 -6.08
N GLN A 45 22.48 -2.22 -5.42
CA GLN A 45 21.99 -3.46 -6.04
C GLN A 45 20.57 -3.33 -6.57
N LEU A 46 19.66 -2.74 -5.78
CA LEU A 46 18.28 -2.51 -6.23
C LEU A 46 18.20 -1.63 -7.49
N PHE A 47 19.03 -0.58 -7.56
CA PHE A 47 19.08 0.29 -8.74
C PHE A 47 19.81 -0.33 -9.93
N ALA A 48 20.78 -1.23 -9.71
CA ALA A 48 21.44 -1.97 -10.78
C ALA A 48 20.48 -2.92 -11.51
N GLN A 49 19.43 -3.41 -10.83
CA GLN A 49 18.42 -4.29 -11.41
C GLN A 49 17.29 -3.56 -12.14
N ARG A 50 17.40 -2.23 -12.33
CA ARG A 50 16.36 -1.38 -12.93
C ARG A 50 16.01 -1.74 -14.37
N GLU A 51 16.85 -2.46 -15.09
CA GLU A 51 16.56 -2.92 -16.45
C GLU A 51 15.39 -3.93 -16.50
N ASN A 52 15.07 -4.59 -15.38
CA ASN A 52 13.96 -5.53 -15.24
C ASN A 52 12.60 -4.87 -14.93
N VAL A 53 12.50 -3.55 -15.10
CA VAL A 53 11.35 -2.75 -14.65
C VAL A 53 10.28 -2.65 -15.73
N ASP A 54 9.01 -2.70 -15.30
CA ASP A 54 7.89 -2.30 -16.16
C ASP A 54 8.01 -0.80 -16.51
N GLN A 55 8.44 -0.50 -17.74
CA GLN A 55 8.74 0.86 -18.20
C GLN A 55 7.48 1.73 -18.41
N ARG A 56 6.27 1.21 -18.17
CA ARG A 56 5.00 1.94 -18.35
C ARG A 56 4.85 3.19 -17.46
N HIS A 57 5.76 3.40 -16.51
CA HIS A 57 5.78 4.60 -15.66
C HIS A 57 7.10 5.37 -15.78
N SER A 58 7.09 6.51 -16.47
CA SER A 58 8.26 7.38 -16.59
C SER A 58 8.69 7.92 -15.21
N GLY A 59 9.85 7.46 -14.72
CA GLY A 59 10.44 7.89 -13.45
C GLY A 59 10.07 7.06 -12.21
N ARG A 60 9.17 6.08 -12.33
CA ARG A 60 8.84 5.12 -11.27
C ARG A 60 9.13 3.73 -11.77
N ALA A 61 10.03 3.04 -11.09
CA ALA A 61 10.34 1.66 -11.40
C ALA A 61 9.64 0.77 -10.38
N VAL A 62 8.65 0.00 -10.84
CA VAL A 62 8.04 -1.06 -10.06
C VAL A 62 8.42 -2.37 -10.72
N TRP A 63 8.98 -3.28 -9.92
CA TRP A 63 9.23 -4.65 -10.33
C TRP A 63 9.03 -5.57 -9.14
N SER A 64 8.92 -6.86 -9.42
CA SER A 64 8.57 -7.86 -8.42
C SER A 64 9.65 -8.94 -8.35
N ALA A 65 9.95 -9.40 -7.14
CA ALA A 65 10.89 -10.50 -6.90
C ALA A 65 10.24 -11.57 -6.02
N ARG A 66 10.53 -12.84 -6.31
CA ARG A 66 10.08 -13.96 -5.46
C ARG A 66 11.09 -14.15 -4.33
N MET A 67 10.60 -14.27 -3.11
CA MET A 67 11.38 -14.55 -1.91
C MET A 67 10.86 -15.82 -1.24
N GLU A 68 11.67 -16.40 -0.36
CA GLU A 68 11.27 -17.53 0.48
C GLU A 68 11.41 -17.16 1.96
N ASP A 69 10.50 -17.68 2.79
CA ASP A 69 10.65 -17.62 4.25
C ASP A 69 11.53 -18.78 4.76
N ARG A 70 11.74 -18.86 6.08
CA ARG A 70 12.56 -19.93 6.70
C ARG A 70 11.95 -21.33 6.56
N LYS A 71 10.66 -21.42 6.24
CA LYS A 71 9.92 -22.66 6.03
C LYS A 71 9.82 -23.00 4.53
N HIS A 72 10.57 -22.30 3.67
CA HIS A 72 10.52 -22.43 2.21
C HIS A 72 9.16 -22.09 1.60
N ASN A 73 8.30 -21.35 2.32
CA ASN A 73 7.12 -20.79 1.69
C ASN A 73 7.55 -19.60 0.84
N SER A 74 7.30 -19.70 -0.45
CA SER A 74 7.59 -18.60 -1.35
C SER A 74 6.51 -17.54 -1.30
N PHE A 75 6.91 -16.27 -1.36
CA PHE A 75 6.01 -15.14 -1.48
C PHE A 75 6.58 -14.10 -2.44
N GLN A 76 5.70 -13.28 -3.00
CA GLN A 76 6.07 -12.20 -3.90
C GLN A 76 6.32 -10.92 -3.11
N VAL A 77 7.35 -10.17 -3.50
CA VAL A 77 7.58 -8.79 -3.04
C VAL A 77 7.55 -7.83 -4.22
N TYR A 78 7.17 -6.60 -3.93
CA TYR A 78 7.19 -5.46 -4.85
C TYR A 78 8.20 -4.44 -4.38
N ILE A 79 8.97 -3.92 -5.33
CA ILE A 79 10.03 -2.95 -5.07
C ILE A 79 9.69 -1.70 -5.87
N LYS A 80 9.40 -0.59 -5.18
CA LYS A 80 9.17 0.72 -5.80
C LYS A 80 10.43 1.57 -5.67
N LEU A 81 11.10 1.83 -6.80
CA LEU A 81 12.30 2.67 -6.87
C LEU A 81 11.95 4.09 -7.32
N HIS A 82 12.61 5.07 -6.72
CA HIS A 82 12.48 6.47 -7.08
C HIS A 82 13.81 7.20 -6.97
N SER A 83 14.19 7.91 -8.02
CA SER A 83 15.34 8.81 -8.02
C SER A 83 14.97 10.15 -8.60
N GLY A 84 15.50 11.24 -8.07
CA GLY A 84 15.20 12.56 -8.58
C GLY A 84 16.02 13.66 -7.93
N LYS A 85 15.61 14.90 -8.21
CA LYS A 85 16.11 16.10 -7.54
C LYS A 85 15.00 16.64 -6.65
N ILE A 86 15.34 17.10 -5.45
CA ILE A 86 14.39 17.81 -4.61
C ILE A 86 14.07 19.16 -5.30
N PRO A 87 12.80 19.44 -5.66
CA PRO A 87 12.46 20.72 -6.28
C PRO A 87 12.71 21.85 -5.27
N LEU A 88 13.31 22.96 -5.74
CA LEU A 88 13.54 24.15 -4.92
C LEU A 88 12.21 24.77 -4.46
N ILE A 89 11.19 24.72 -5.33
CA ILE A 89 9.85 25.26 -5.07
C ILE A 89 8.85 24.08 -5.03
N PRO A 90 8.23 23.79 -3.87
CA PRO A 90 7.15 22.80 -3.77
C PRO A 90 5.96 23.15 -4.66
N ARG A 91 5.16 22.15 -5.02
CA ARG A 91 3.78 22.43 -5.44
C ARG A 91 2.97 22.84 -4.22
N LEU A 92 2.08 23.85 -4.34
CA LEU A 92 1.20 24.28 -3.25
C LEU A 92 0.39 23.13 -2.63
N SER A 93 -0.02 22.17 -3.46
CA SER A 93 -0.72 20.97 -3.00
C SER A 93 0.14 20.10 -2.08
N GLU A 94 1.45 20.01 -2.30
CA GLU A 94 2.38 19.23 -1.46
C GLU A 94 2.60 19.91 -0.10
N ILE A 95 2.67 21.24 -0.07
CA ILE A 95 2.77 22.01 1.18
C ILE A 95 1.53 21.77 2.05
N ARG A 96 0.34 21.96 1.48
CA ARG A 96 -0.93 21.84 2.22
C ARG A 96 -1.18 20.44 2.78
N GLY A 97 -0.54 19.41 2.25
CA GLY A 97 -0.68 18.04 2.74
C GLY A 97 0.52 17.55 3.56
N GLY A 98 1.52 18.38 3.86
CA GLY A 98 2.75 17.93 4.54
C GLY A 98 3.58 16.91 3.74
N LEU A 99 3.26 16.71 2.45
CA LEU A 99 3.91 15.73 1.57
C LEU A 99 5.18 16.28 0.91
N TYR A 100 5.47 17.57 1.13
CA TYR A 100 6.63 18.24 0.58
C TYR A 100 7.94 17.60 1.05
N LYS A 101 8.94 17.56 0.17
CA LYS A 101 10.30 17.02 0.38
C LYS A 101 10.40 15.52 0.68
N LYS A 102 9.29 14.77 0.76
CA LYS A 102 9.35 13.31 0.93
C LYS A 102 9.28 12.62 -0.43
N PRO A 103 10.29 11.81 -0.81
CA PRO A 103 10.19 10.97 -2.00
C PRO A 103 9.11 9.90 -1.81
N ASN A 104 8.47 9.51 -2.91
CA ASN A 104 7.38 8.53 -2.91
C ASN A 104 7.60 7.28 -2.05
N PRO A 105 8.76 6.59 -2.08
CA PRO A 105 8.96 5.42 -1.21
C PRO A 105 8.81 5.71 0.29
N ILE A 106 9.23 6.89 0.75
CA ILE A 106 9.03 7.29 2.15
C ILE A 106 7.55 7.54 2.42
N ARG A 107 6.87 8.23 1.50
CA ARG A 107 5.43 8.49 1.63
C ARG A 107 4.61 7.21 1.64
N GLU A 108 4.98 6.23 0.81
CA GLU A 108 4.38 4.90 0.79
C GLU A 108 4.60 4.19 2.12
N TRP A 109 5.83 4.18 2.64
CA TRP A 109 6.17 3.57 3.93
C TRP A 109 5.35 4.15 5.09
N GLU A 110 5.30 5.48 5.18
CA GLU A 110 4.52 6.18 6.22
C GLU A 110 3.01 6.02 6.01
N GLY A 111 2.54 6.05 4.75
CA GLY A 111 1.14 5.88 4.41
C GLY A 111 0.62 4.48 4.72
N ILE A 112 1.43 3.44 4.47
CA ILE A 112 1.11 2.06 4.87
C ILE A 112 1.02 1.98 6.39
N ALA A 113 2.00 2.51 7.13
CA ALA A 113 1.97 2.49 8.60
C ALA A 113 0.71 3.16 9.17
N ALA A 114 0.37 4.36 8.68
CA ALA A 114 -0.81 5.09 9.13
C ALA A 114 -2.11 4.32 8.85
N VAL A 115 -2.23 3.68 7.68
CA VAL A 115 -3.43 2.92 7.30
C VAL A 115 -3.50 1.57 8.04
N GLU A 116 -2.36 0.95 8.31
CA GLU A 116 -2.22 -0.26 9.15
C GLU A 116 -2.71 0.01 10.58
N GLU A 117 -2.33 1.15 11.18
CA GLU A 117 -2.79 1.59 12.50
C GLU A 117 -4.31 1.80 12.58
N LEU A 118 -4.99 2.04 11.45
CA LEU A 118 -6.45 2.10 11.35
C LEU A 118 -7.11 0.71 11.26
N GLY A 119 -6.33 -0.36 11.34
CA GLY A 119 -6.79 -1.75 11.22
C GLY A 119 -7.15 -2.15 9.79
N LEU A 120 -6.66 -1.44 8.77
CA LEU A 120 -6.96 -1.73 7.37
C LEU A 120 -5.92 -2.69 6.77
N ASN A 121 -6.36 -3.55 5.84
CA ASN A 121 -5.46 -4.52 5.22
C ASN A 121 -4.57 -3.83 4.18
N VAL A 122 -3.27 -3.91 4.39
CA VAL A 122 -2.23 -3.26 3.57
C VAL A 122 -1.05 -4.21 3.37
N PRO A 123 -0.15 -3.93 2.39
CA PRO A 123 1.08 -4.66 2.24
C PRO A 123 1.91 -4.66 3.53
N GLU A 124 2.50 -5.81 3.86
CA GLU A 124 3.55 -5.85 4.87
C GLU A 124 4.75 -5.02 4.40
N ARG A 125 5.19 -4.08 5.23
CA ARG A 125 6.37 -3.26 4.99
C ARG A 125 7.61 -4.09 5.29
N LEU A 126 8.50 -4.27 4.31
CA LEU A 126 9.71 -5.08 4.51
C LEU A 126 10.94 -4.20 4.71
N ALA A 127 11.21 -3.28 3.78
CA ALA A 127 12.33 -2.36 3.90
C ALA A 127 12.08 -1.00 3.24
N LEU A 128 12.76 0.01 3.75
CA LEU A 128 12.85 1.35 3.18
C LEU A 128 14.32 1.73 3.06
N PHE A 129 14.69 2.27 1.90
CA PHE A 129 16.01 2.84 1.63
C PHE A 129 15.84 4.29 1.22
N HIS A 130 16.67 5.17 1.76
CA HIS A 130 16.67 6.57 1.42
C HIS A 130 18.07 7.16 1.49
N GLN A 131 18.62 7.53 0.34
CA GLN A 131 19.84 8.31 0.23
C GLN A 131 19.50 9.81 0.25
N LYS A 132 19.88 10.49 1.33
CA LYS A 132 19.67 11.92 1.54
C LYS A 132 20.58 12.76 0.63
N GLY A 133 20.05 13.86 0.12
CA GLY A 133 20.82 14.83 -0.68
C GLY A 133 19.95 15.59 -1.68
N TYR A 134 20.55 16.56 -2.37
CA TYR A 134 19.86 17.31 -3.44
C TYR A 134 19.40 16.39 -4.58
N ARG A 135 20.26 15.43 -4.95
CA ARG A 135 19.87 14.25 -5.72
C ARG A 135 19.60 13.13 -4.73
N PHE A 136 18.41 12.55 -4.78
CA PHE A 136 18.02 11.46 -3.90
C PHE A 136 17.81 10.17 -4.70
N ARG A 137 18.00 9.06 -4.02
CA ARG A 137 17.52 7.73 -4.43
C ARG A 137 16.79 7.13 -3.25
N ALA A 138 15.66 6.49 -3.50
CA ALA A 138 14.88 5.83 -2.49
C ALA A 138 14.24 4.57 -3.08
N ALA A 139 14.01 3.60 -2.20
CA ALA A 139 13.33 2.35 -2.53
C ALA A 139 12.45 1.94 -1.36
N VAL A 140 11.28 1.38 -1.64
CA VAL A 140 10.46 0.69 -0.64
C VAL A 140 10.17 -0.71 -1.15
N ILE A 141 10.28 -1.68 -0.25
CA ILE A 141 10.00 -3.09 -0.50
C ILE A 141 8.80 -3.49 0.37
N THR A 142 7.77 -4.02 -0.26
CA THR A 142 6.56 -4.49 0.40
C THR A 142 6.22 -5.90 -0.05
N ARG A 143 5.56 -6.68 0.81
CA ARG A 143 4.99 -7.96 0.42
C ARG A 143 3.79 -7.75 -0.51
N GLU A 144 3.53 -8.71 -1.38
CA GLU A 144 2.28 -8.78 -2.13
C GLU A 144 1.07 -8.89 -1.19
N VAL A 145 -0.02 -8.21 -1.54
CA VAL A 145 -1.30 -8.35 -0.84
C VAL A 145 -2.09 -9.53 -1.39
N PRO A 146 -2.94 -10.18 -0.56
CA PRO A 146 -3.85 -11.19 -1.07
C PRO A 146 -4.88 -10.57 -2.03
N GLY A 147 -5.28 -11.36 -3.03
CA GLY A 147 -6.19 -10.95 -4.10
C GLY A 147 -5.51 -11.06 -5.46
N ARG A 148 -6.10 -11.81 -6.39
CA ARG A 148 -5.48 -12.06 -7.70
C ARG A 148 -5.54 -10.84 -8.63
N GLN A 149 -6.52 -9.97 -8.42
CA GLN A 149 -6.83 -8.85 -9.31
C GLN A 149 -7.34 -7.66 -8.51
N SER A 150 -6.94 -6.46 -8.93
CA SER A 150 -7.56 -5.22 -8.46
C SER A 150 -8.96 -5.05 -9.07
N VAL A 151 -9.79 -4.19 -8.46
CA VAL A 151 -11.10 -3.83 -9.04
C VAL A 151 -10.95 -3.26 -10.46
N TYR A 152 -9.90 -2.48 -10.73
CA TYR A 152 -9.60 -2.01 -12.09
C TYR A 152 -9.40 -3.18 -13.07
N GLN A 153 -8.59 -4.17 -12.72
CA GLN A 153 -8.32 -5.31 -13.59
C GLN A 153 -9.58 -6.16 -13.82
N MET A 154 -10.43 -6.31 -12.79
CA MET A 154 -11.73 -6.98 -12.92
C MET A 154 -12.66 -6.23 -13.88
N ILE A 155 -12.61 -4.89 -13.88
CA ILE A 155 -13.38 -4.08 -14.84
C ILE A 155 -12.81 -4.25 -16.26
N GLU A 156 -11.49 -4.17 -16.40
CA GLU A 156 -10.78 -4.27 -17.69
C GLU A 156 -11.05 -5.63 -18.37
N ASN A 157 -10.97 -6.73 -17.62
CA ASN A 157 -11.18 -8.08 -18.13
C ASN A 157 -12.67 -8.53 -18.14
N GLN A 158 -13.60 -7.61 -17.87
CA GLN A 158 -15.05 -7.83 -17.79
C GLN A 158 -15.55 -8.75 -16.65
N SER A 159 -14.69 -9.32 -15.80
CA SER A 159 -15.13 -10.16 -14.68
C SER A 159 -15.98 -9.40 -13.67
N TRP A 160 -15.78 -8.08 -13.56
CA TRP A 160 -16.60 -7.19 -12.74
C TRP A 160 -18.08 -7.29 -13.09
N LYS A 161 -18.43 -7.23 -14.39
CA LYS A 161 -19.83 -7.31 -14.84
C LYS A 161 -20.41 -8.69 -14.58
N SER A 162 -19.60 -9.74 -14.68
CA SER A 162 -20.02 -11.11 -14.43
C SER A 162 -20.28 -11.45 -12.96
N LEU A 163 -19.84 -10.60 -12.01
CA LEU A 163 -20.11 -10.81 -10.58
C LEU A 163 -21.59 -10.70 -10.22
N GLY A 164 -22.38 -9.91 -10.95
CA GLY A 164 -23.73 -9.52 -10.54
C GLY A 164 -23.76 -8.39 -9.51
N ASP A 165 -24.89 -7.70 -9.44
CA ASP A 165 -25.06 -6.44 -8.69
C ASP A 165 -24.84 -6.59 -7.18
N GLU A 166 -25.23 -7.73 -6.60
CA GLU A 166 -25.07 -8.02 -5.16
C GLU A 166 -23.59 -8.11 -4.76
N PHE A 167 -22.79 -8.87 -5.50
CA PHE A 167 -21.35 -8.99 -5.22
C PHE A 167 -20.60 -7.68 -5.53
N GLN A 168 -21.00 -6.96 -6.58
CA GLN A 168 -20.47 -5.62 -6.85
C GLN A 168 -20.78 -4.66 -5.70
N ALA A 169 -22.01 -4.66 -5.18
CA ALA A 169 -22.42 -3.84 -4.03
C ALA A 169 -21.54 -4.12 -2.81
N GLY A 170 -21.30 -5.40 -2.47
CA GLY A 170 -20.44 -5.77 -1.35
C GLY A 170 -19.00 -5.24 -1.47
N ILE A 171 -18.42 -5.24 -2.67
CA ILE A 171 -17.09 -4.64 -2.89
C ILE A 171 -17.16 -3.11 -2.75
N LEU A 172 -18.16 -2.47 -3.33
CA LEU A 172 -18.33 -1.01 -3.29
C LEU A 172 -18.56 -0.51 -1.86
N ASP A 173 -19.33 -1.25 -1.05
CA ASP A 173 -19.53 -0.99 0.37
C ASP A 173 -18.19 -0.95 1.11
N GLN A 174 -17.36 -1.98 0.92
CA GLN A 174 -16.03 -2.02 1.54
C GLN A 174 -15.13 -0.87 1.07
N MET A 175 -15.17 -0.49 -0.22
CA MET A 175 -14.41 0.66 -0.72
C MET A 175 -14.83 1.97 -0.02
N MET A 176 -16.14 2.18 0.16
CA MET A 176 -16.68 3.37 0.85
C MET A 176 -16.35 3.37 2.34
N ALA A 177 -16.50 2.22 3.01
CA ALA A 177 -16.19 2.04 4.42
C ALA A 177 -14.70 2.28 4.72
N ILE A 178 -13.81 1.79 3.86
CA ILE A 178 -12.37 2.03 3.94
C ILE A 178 -12.05 3.52 3.83
N LEU A 179 -12.62 4.21 2.84
CA LEU A 179 -12.41 5.66 2.70
C LEU A 179 -12.92 6.42 3.93
N ASN A 180 -14.07 6.01 4.46
CA ASN A 180 -14.60 6.59 5.68
C ASN A 180 -13.66 6.37 6.88
N ARG A 181 -13.16 5.14 7.08
CA ARG A 181 -12.19 4.83 8.13
C ARG A 181 -10.91 5.67 8.03
N ILE A 182 -10.39 5.87 6.81
CA ILE A 182 -9.24 6.77 6.56
C ILE A 182 -9.59 8.21 6.99
N HIS A 183 -10.80 8.69 6.65
CA HIS A 183 -11.25 10.04 7.00
C HIS A 183 -11.46 10.22 8.50
N GLU A 184 -12.04 9.22 9.19
CA GLU A 184 -12.22 9.19 10.65
C GLU A 184 -10.88 9.15 11.39
N GLY A 185 -9.87 8.49 10.81
CA GLY A 185 -8.49 8.54 11.28
C GLY A 185 -7.81 9.91 11.12
N GLY A 186 -8.49 10.90 10.55
CA GLY A 186 -7.95 12.25 10.35
C GLY A 186 -7.13 12.41 9.06
N TYR A 187 -7.14 11.42 8.18
CA TYR A 187 -6.36 11.39 6.95
C TYR A 187 -7.21 11.63 5.70
N GLY A 188 -6.57 12.09 4.62
CA GLY A 188 -7.10 12.04 3.27
C GLY A 188 -6.24 11.17 2.37
N TRP A 189 -6.82 10.58 1.32
CA TRP A 189 -6.08 9.74 0.38
C TRP A 189 -6.09 10.32 -1.04
N ARG A 190 -5.00 10.97 -1.44
CA ARG A 190 -4.91 11.53 -2.82
C ARG A 190 -4.82 10.45 -3.90
N GLY A 191 -4.54 9.22 -3.53
CA GLY A 191 -4.35 8.09 -4.44
C GLY A 191 -5.62 7.33 -4.80
N VAL A 192 -6.83 7.74 -4.40
CA VAL A 192 -8.06 6.96 -4.67
C VAL A 192 -8.17 6.56 -6.15
N SER A 193 -8.17 5.25 -6.40
CA SER A 193 -8.28 4.61 -7.71
C SER A 193 -8.81 3.19 -7.55
N THR A 194 -9.61 2.69 -8.49
CA THR A 194 -10.09 1.29 -8.49
C THR A 194 -8.94 0.28 -8.63
N GLY A 195 -7.79 0.69 -9.15
CA GLY A 195 -6.59 -0.15 -9.24
C GLY A 195 -5.89 -0.41 -7.89
N HIS A 196 -6.31 0.28 -6.83
CA HIS A 196 -5.66 0.22 -5.52
C HIS A 196 -6.41 -0.64 -4.51
N TYR A 197 -7.51 -1.29 -4.93
CA TYR A 197 -8.32 -2.15 -4.09
C TYR A 197 -8.25 -3.58 -4.63
N PHE A 198 -7.85 -4.53 -3.77
CA PHE A 198 -7.71 -5.94 -4.10
C PHE A 198 -8.73 -6.75 -3.29
N PRO A 199 -9.90 -7.08 -3.87
CA PRO A 199 -10.95 -7.80 -3.17
C PRO A 199 -10.63 -9.30 -3.04
N VAL A 200 -11.02 -9.87 -1.90
CA VAL A 200 -11.00 -11.30 -1.59
C VAL A 200 -12.37 -11.68 -1.03
N LEU A 201 -13.00 -12.70 -1.62
CA LEU A 201 -14.25 -13.26 -1.12
C LEU A 201 -13.93 -14.24 0.02
N ASN A 202 -14.47 -13.97 1.20
CA ASN A 202 -14.32 -14.83 2.36
C ASN A 202 -15.27 -16.03 2.29
N GLY A 203 -14.97 -17.09 3.04
CA GLY A 203 -15.81 -18.30 3.07
C GLY A 203 -17.23 -18.10 3.60
N ASN A 204 -17.50 -16.98 4.28
CA ASN A 204 -18.83 -16.59 4.76
C ASN A 204 -19.59 -15.67 3.78
N GLY A 205 -19.06 -15.45 2.57
CA GLY A 205 -19.70 -14.61 1.55
C GLY A 205 -19.41 -13.12 1.67
N THR A 206 -18.66 -12.66 2.68
CA THR A 206 -18.28 -11.25 2.78
C THR A 206 -17.01 -10.94 1.99
N TRP A 207 -16.82 -9.67 1.62
CA TRP A 207 -15.61 -9.20 0.94
C TRP A 207 -14.65 -8.54 1.91
N THR A 208 -13.37 -8.85 1.80
CA THR A 208 -12.26 -8.13 2.42
C THR A 208 -11.40 -7.50 1.33
N LEU A 209 -10.97 -6.26 1.51
CA LEU A 209 -10.16 -5.54 0.53
C LEU A 209 -8.78 -5.21 1.12
N SER A 210 -7.74 -5.45 0.33
CA SER A 210 -6.39 -4.94 0.59
C SER A 210 -6.13 -3.67 -0.21
N LEU A 211 -5.34 -2.75 0.36
CA LEU A 211 -5.03 -1.45 -0.25
C LEU A 211 -3.56 -1.35 -0.63
N ILE A 212 -3.28 -0.82 -1.82
CA ILE A 212 -1.90 -0.49 -2.24
C ILE A 212 -1.79 0.98 -2.64
N ASP A 213 -0.57 1.46 -2.89
CA ASP A 213 -0.31 2.82 -3.37
C ASP A 213 -0.83 3.92 -2.41
N LEU A 214 -0.30 3.83 -1.20
CA LEU A 214 -0.62 4.68 -0.07
C LEU A 214 0.29 5.91 0.05
N GLU A 215 1.18 6.16 -0.92
CA GLU A 215 2.01 7.37 -1.01
C GLU A 215 1.19 8.67 -0.99
N GLY A 216 -0.10 8.60 -1.31
CA GLY A 216 -1.05 9.71 -1.30
C GLY A 216 -1.74 9.99 0.04
N ILE A 217 -1.50 9.19 1.08
CA ILE A 217 -2.04 9.40 2.43
C ILE A 217 -1.41 10.66 3.03
N HIS A 218 -2.24 11.52 3.62
CA HIS A 218 -1.79 12.75 4.27
C HIS A 218 -2.71 13.12 5.43
N GLU A 219 -2.15 13.76 6.45
CA GLU A 219 -2.93 14.35 7.55
C GLU A 219 -3.79 15.52 7.07
N GLY A 220 -4.83 15.83 7.85
CA GLY A 220 -5.71 16.97 7.62
C GLY A 220 -6.92 16.58 6.78
N ILE A 221 -7.95 16.08 7.47
CA ILE A 221 -9.27 15.85 6.90
C ILE A 221 -10.11 17.13 6.89
N SER A 222 -10.89 17.32 5.83
CA SER A 222 -11.91 18.37 5.72
C SER A 222 -13.01 17.92 4.78
N ASN A 223 -14.17 18.57 4.80
CA ASN A 223 -15.26 18.31 3.85
C ASN A 223 -14.80 18.37 2.38
N SER A 224 -13.85 19.25 2.07
CA SER A 224 -13.26 19.36 0.73
C SER A 224 -12.44 18.11 0.34
N VAL A 225 -11.73 17.52 1.29
CA VAL A 225 -10.92 16.30 1.11
C VAL A 225 -11.83 15.08 0.96
N VAL A 226 -12.85 14.95 1.83
CA VAL A 226 -13.87 13.89 1.73
C VAL A 226 -14.54 13.94 0.35
N LYS A 227 -15.00 15.13 -0.08
CA LYS A 227 -15.64 15.33 -1.38
C LYS A 227 -14.69 15.01 -2.55
N ARG A 228 -13.41 15.37 -2.44
CA ARG A 228 -12.39 15.07 -3.46
C ARG A 228 -12.22 13.56 -3.61
N ASP A 229 -12.07 12.84 -2.51
CA ASP A 229 -11.80 11.39 -2.52
C ASP A 229 -13.01 10.62 -3.05
N TYR A 230 -14.22 11.01 -2.62
CA TYR A 230 -15.49 10.55 -3.22
C TYR A 230 -15.54 10.77 -4.74
N ASN A 231 -15.29 12.00 -5.19
CA ASN A 231 -15.34 12.33 -6.62
C ASN A 231 -14.29 11.53 -7.42
N LYS A 232 -13.13 11.23 -6.82
CA LYS A 232 -12.11 10.38 -7.45
C LYS A 232 -12.58 8.94 -7.58
N LEU A 233 -13.18 8.37 -6.54
CA LEU A 233 -13.76 7.02 -6.61
C LEU A 233 -14.79 6.93 -7.74
N VAL A 234 -15.78 7.83 -7.75
CA VAL A 234 -16.81 7.89 -8.78
C VAL A 234 -16.20 8.07 -10.17
N LYS A 235 -15.24 8.99 -10.32
CA LYS A 235 -14.56 9.23 -11.60
C LYS A 235 -13.83 7.99 -12.11
N CYS A 236 -13.18 7.22 -11.23
CA CYS A 236 -12.49 5.99 -11.64
C CYS A 236 -13.49 4.91 -12.11
N LEU A 237 -14.61 4.75 -11.39
CA LEU A 237 -15.68 3.83 -11.81
C LEU A 237 -16.25 4.20 -13.19
N VAL A 238 -16.49 5.49 -13.44
CA VAL A 238 -16.93 5.98 -14.77
C VAL A 238 -15.86 5.75 -15.82
N LYS A 239 -14.62 6.22 -15.57
CA LYS A 239 -13.53 6.23 -16.56
C LYS A 239 -13.20 4.82 -17.06
N TYR A 240 -13.22 3.84 -16.17
CA TYR A 240 -12.79 2.47 -16.51
C TYR A 240 -13.95 1.56 -16.91
N GLY A 241 -15.19 2.03 -16.87
CA GLY A 241 -16.34 1.24 -17.30
C GLY A 241 -16.89 0.29 -16.23
N GLY A 242 -16.84 0.69 -14.96
CA GLY A 242 -17.44 -0.06 -13.84
C GLY A 242 -18.97 -0.20 -13.90
N GLY A 243 -19.62 0.40 -14.91
CA GLY A 243 -21.05 0.29 -15.17
C GLY A 243 -21.91 1.35 -14.45
N ASP A 244 -23.11 1.55 -14.97
CA ASP A 244 -24.09 2.51 -14.42
C ASP A 244 -24.52 2.13 -13.01
N PHE A 245 -24.63 0.82 -12.73
CA PHE A 245 -24.96 0.30 -11.41
C PHE A 245 -23.97 0.81 -10.36
N ALA A 246 -22.67 0.56 -10.53
CA ALA A 246 -21.65 0.90 -9.53
C ALA A 246 -21.63 2.40 -9.20
N VAL A 247 -21.76 3.26 -10.23
CA VAL A 247 -21.79 4.71 -10.05
C VAL A 247 -23.05 5.16 -9.32
N LYS A 248 -24.23 4.62 -9.67
CA LYS A 248 -25.49 4.92 -8.99
C LYS A 248 -25.45 4.45 -7.54
N TYR A 249 -24.96 3.24 -7.31
CA TYR A 249 -24.84 2.62 -6.00
C TYR A 249 -23.99 3.47 -5.05
N VAL A 250 -22.76 3.82 -5.47
CA VAL A 250 -21.87 4.68 -4.64
C VAL A 250 -22.51 6.03 -4.36
N LYS A 251 -23.15 6.66 -5.35
CA LYS A 251 -23.84 7.96 -5.16
C LYS A 251 -24.96 7.89 -4.12
N GLN A 252 -25.76 6.81 -4.15
CA GLN A 252 -26.91 6.62 -3.26
C GLN A 252 -26.48 6.29 -1.84
N ASN A 253 -25.44 5.45 -1.70
CA ASN A 253 -25.04 4.90 -0.40
C ASN A 253 -23.88 5.66 0.28
N TRP A 254 -23.23 6.62 -0.40
CA TRP A 254 -22.11 7.37 0.19
C TRP A 254 -22.42 8.03 1.53
N LYS A 255 -23.68 8.45 1.74
CA LYS A 255 -24.11 9.08 2.99
C LYS A 255 -24.16 8.11 4.19
N ASN A 256 -24.27 6.80 3.93
CA ASN A 256 -24.38 5.74 4.94
C ASN A 256 -23.06 4.97 5.12
N ARG A 257 -21.97 5.44 4.52
CA ARG A 257 -20.66 4.74 4.52
C ARG A 257 -20.06 4.53 5.93
N ASP A 258 -20.48 5.33 6.90
CA ASP A 258 -20.13 5.24 8.31
C ASP A 258 -20.84 4.09 9.04
N GLN A 259 -21.92 3.58 8.46
CA GLN A 259 -22.67 2.42 8.98
C GLN A 259 -22.16 1.09 8.42
N ILE A 260 -21.23 1.13 7.46
CA ILE A 260 -20.68 -0.06 6.82
C ILE A 260 -19.46 -0.53 7.62
N GLU A 261 -19.53 -1.75 8.14
CA GLU A 261 -18.39 -2.36 8.83
C GLU A 261 -17.28 -2.73 7.83
N VAL A 262 -16.04 -2.37 8.17
CA VAL A 262 -14.87 -2.77 7.38
C VAL A 262 -14.47 -4.18 7.76
N ASN A 263 -14.49 -5.10 6.80
CA ASN A 263 -14.01 -6.46 7.01
C ASN A 263 -12.48 -6.49 6.94
N THR A 264 -11.85 -7.14 7.91
CA THR A 264 -10.40 -7.34 7.99
C THR A 264 -10.06 -8.82 7.87
N PHE A 265 -8.83 -9.14 7.47
CA PHE A 265 -8.38 -10.54 7.55
C PHE A 265 -8.28 -10.94 9.03
N SER A 266 -8.81 -12.11 9.37
CA SER A 266 -8.58 -12.68 10.69
C SER A 266 -7.08 -12.83 10.93
N ILE A 267 -6.57 -12.19 12.00
CA ILE A 267 -5.15 -12.21 12.41
C ILE A 267 -4.63 -13.65 12.53
N GLN A 268 -5.52 -14.62 12.84
CA GLN A 268 -5.18 -16.04 12.96
C GLN A 268 -4.73 -16.69 11.64
N ASN A 269 -5.06 -16.12 10.47
CA ASN A 269 -4.64 -16.64 9.18
C ASN A 269 -3.28 -16.10 8.71
N GLN A 270 -2.76 -15.01 9.30
CA GLN A 270 -1.43 -14.50 8.96
C GLN A 270 -0.32 -15.24 9.70
N ALA A 271 -0.56 -15.68 10.94
CA ALA A 271 0.42 -16.43 11.73
C ALA A 271 0.64 -17.89 11.25
N LYS A 272 -0.28 -18.45 10.46
CA LYS A 272 -0.13 -19.81 9.89
C LYS A 272 0.63 -19.84 8.55
N ALA A 273 0.93 -18.67 7.97
CA ALA A 273 1.63 -18.52 6.69
C ALA A 273 3.02 -17.86 6.81
N ALA A 274 3.53 -17.72 8.03
CA ALA A 274 4.91 -17.37 8.38
C ALA A 274 5.52 -18.51 9.21
#